data_AF-A0A8V0YCL9-F1
#
_entry.id   AF-A0A8V0YCL9-F1
#
_cell.length_a   1.000
_cell.length_b   1.000
_cell.length_c   1.000
_cell.angle_alpha   90.00
_cell.angle_beta   90.00
_cell.angle_gamma   90.00
#
_symmetry.space_group_name_H-M   'P 1'
#
loop_
_entity.id
_entity.type
_entity.pdbx_description
1 polymer ?
#
loop_
_entity_poly.entity_id
_entity_poly.type
_entity_poly.pdbx_seq_one_letter_code
_entity_poly.pdbx_strand_id
1 'polypeptide(L)'
;MRFASFLPIPTYLAGQRAWSGNTVSMSSALLPKPQMRRLLARRMKFHLFGAFLVSLGCAALYKFGVAEPRKRAYAEFYKNYDPMKDFEAMRAAGVFESAPPK
;
A
#
# COMPACT_ATOMS: atom_id res chain seq x y z
N MET A 1 54.78 -63.51 28.08
CA MET A 1 54.60 -62.19 28.74
C MET A 1 53.49 -61.44 28.00
N ARG A 2 52.38 -61.17 28.71
CA ARG A 2 51.26 -60.21 28.53
C ARG A 2 50.94 -59.74 27.10
N PHE A 3 49.87 -60.21 26.44
CA PHE A 3 48.45 -59.82 26.60
C PHE A 3 48.19 -58.32 26.72
N ALA A 4 47.71 -57.70 25.62
CA ALA A 4 46.65 -56.70 25.62
C ALA A 4 46.09 -56.57 24.19
N SER A 5 44.97 -57.25 23.99
CA SER A 5 44.07 -57.20 22.85
C SER A 5 43.36 -55.84 22.74
N PHE A 6 43.50 -55.16 21.61
CA PHE A 6 42.62 -54.05 21.22
C PHE A 6 41.79 -54.50 20.02
N LEU A 7 40.58 -55.01 20.31
CA LEU A 7 39.61 -55.49 19.33
C LEU A 7 38.91 -54.31 18.62
N PRO A 8 38.42 -54.51 17.39
CA PRO A 8 37.78 -53.49 16.57
C PRO A 8 36.36 -53.17 17.08
N ILE A 9 36.00 -51.88 17.04
CA ILE A 9 34.68 -51.38 17.41
C ILE A 9 33.64 -51.83 16.35
N PRO A 10 32.58 -52.56 16.72
CA PRO A 10 31.58 -53.02 15.78
C PRO A 10 30.55 -51.93 15.46
N THR A 11 30.20 -51.88 14.18
CA THR A 11 29.03 -51.21 13.62
C THR A 11 27.73 -51.78 14.22
N TYR A 12 26.88 -50.92 14.78
CA TYR A 12 25.46 -51.24 15.04
C TYR A 12 24.56 -50.20 14.39
N LEU A 13 23.92 -50.59 13.29
CA LEU A 13 22.68 -50.00 12.80
C LEU A 13 21.52 -50.44 13.69
N ALA A 14 20.46 -49.61 13.72
CA ALA A 14 19.12 -49.85 14.24
C ALA A 14 18.85 -49.49 15.72
N GLY A 15 18.12 -48.39 15.91
CA GLY A 15 17.58 -47.99 17.20
C GLY A 15 16.76 -46.71 17.14
N GLN A 16 15.70 -46.69 16.32
CA GLN A 16 14.63 -45.70 16.46
C GLN A 16 14.09 -45.73 17.89
N ARG A 17 14.14 -44.62 18.63
CA ARG A 17 13.21 -44.37 19.73
C ARG A 17 12.90 -42.88 19.81
N ALA A 18 11.82 -42.54 19.12
CA ALA A 18 11.11 -41.28 19.26
C ALA A 18 10.89 -40.97 20.74
N TRP A 19 11.49 -39.89 21.23
CA TRP A 19 11.01 -39.22 22.43
C TRP A 19 10.00 -38.17 21.99
N SER A 20 8.75 -38.63 21.88
CA SER A 20 7.56 -37.79 21.95
C SER A 20 7.48 -37.21 23.36
N GLY A 21 8.13 -36.08 23.56
CA GLY A 21 8.03 -35.28 24.77
C GLY A 21 7.13 -34.07 24.52
N ASN A 22 5.82 -34.27 24.47
CA ASN A 22 4.88 -33.15 24.66
C ASN A 22 4.93 -32.73 26.12
N THR A 23 5.84 -31.81 26.46
CA THR A 23 5.85 -31.11 27.74
C THR A 23 5.26 -29.72 27.55
N VAL A 24 3.94 -29.61 27.72
CA VAL A 24 3.28 -28.32 27.94
C VAL A 24 3.61 -27.89 29.38
N SER A 25 4.72 -27.20 29.56
CA SER A 25 5.05 -26.50 30.80
C SER A 25 4.47 -25.09 30.72
N MET A 26 3.35 -24.88 31.40
CA MET A 26 2.79 -23.55 31.68
C MET A 26 3.66 -22.87 32.74
N SER A 27 4.78 -22.29 32.34
CA SER A 27 5.56 -21.37 33.16
C SER A 27 5.31 -19.94 32.68
N SER A 28 4.60 -19.15 33.49
CA SER A 28 4.46 -17.68 33.44
C SER A 28 4.91 -17.03 32.10
N ALA A 29 4.00 -16.99 31.11
CA ALA A 29 4.14 -16.35 29.79
C ALA A 29 5.56 -15.85 29.42
N LEU A 30 6.48 -16.77 29.12
CA LEU A 30 7.82 -16.45 28.65
C LEU A 30 7.74 -15.74 27.28
N LEU A 31 8.15 -14.46 27.24
CA LEU A 31 8.17 -13.65 26.02
C LEU A 31 9.05 -14.30 24.94
N PRO A 32 8.51 -14.60 23.75
CA PRO A 32 9.32 -15.12 22.64
C PRO A 32 10.33 -14.06 22.20
N LYS A 33 11.53 -14.49 21.80
CA LYS A 33 12.62 -13.58 21.43
C LYS A 33 12.20 -12.68 20.26
N PRO A 34 12.19 -11.35 20.43
CA PRO A 34 11.84 -10.43 19.35
C PRO A 34 12.95 -10.37 18.30
N GLN A 35 12.65 -9.84 17.11
CA GLN A 35 13.68 -9.54 16.13
C GLN A 35 14.65 -8.48 16.65
N MET A 36 15.95 -8.78 16.66
CA MET A 36 16.99 -7.86 17.14
C MET A 36 17.85 -7.26 16.02
N ARG A 37 17.66 -7.69 14.76
CA ARG A 37 18.48 -7.26 13.60
C ARG A 37 17.59 -6.82 12.45
N ARG A 38 18.10 -5.91 11.60
CA ARG A 38 17.43 -5.40 10.37
C ARG A 38 16.11 -4.65 10.61
N LEU A 39 15.92 -4.10 11.81
CA LEU A 39 14.73 -3.32 12.17
C LEU A 39 14.53 -2.11 11.25
N LEU A 40 15.62 -1.39 10.96
CA LEU A 40 15.59 -0.22 10.06
C LEU A 40 15.18 -0.59 8.64
N ALA A 41 15.80 -1.64 8.07
CA ALA A 41 15.50 -2.09 6.72
C ALA A 41 14.04 -2.55 6.56
N ARG A 42 13.47 -3.20 7.59
CA ARG A 42 12.06 -3.60 7.60
C ARG A 42 11.13 -2.39 7.62
N ARG A 43 11.42 -1.39 8.47
CA ARG A 43 10.63 -0.16 8.56
C ARG A 43 10.70 0.66 7.28
N MET A 44 11.87 0.73 6.65
CA MET A 44 12.06 1.47 5.40
C MET A 44 11.26 0.86 4.25
N LYS A 45 11.25 -0.48 4.13
CA LYS A 45 10.42 -1.15 3.11
C LYS A 45 8.93 -0.89 3.34
N PHE A 46 8.48 -0.97 4.59
CA PHE A 46 7.09 -0.68 4.93
C PHE A 46 6.69 0.75 4.53
N HIS A 47 7.51 1.74 4.90
CA HIS A 47 7.24 3.14 4.55
C HIS A 47 7.36 3.42 3.06
N LEU A 48 8.27 2.75 2.35
CA LEU A 48 8.42 2.92 0.91
C LEU A 48 7.14 2.48 0.20
N PHE A 49 6.65 1.27 0.49
CA PHE A 49 5.37 0.80 -0.08
C PHE A 49 4.19 1.68 0.36
N GLY A 50 4.15 2.08 1.64
CA GLY A 50 3.13 3.00 2.13
C GLY A 50 3.12 4.34 1.38
N ALA A 51 4.28 4.95 1.18
CA ALA A 51 4.43 6.21 0.45
C ALA A 51 3.98 6.09 -1.01
N PHE A 52 4.32 4.99 -1.69
CA PHE A 52 3.85 4.74 -3.05
C PHE A 52 2.34 4.56 -3.14
N LEU A 53 1.71 3.85 -2.20
CA LEU A 53 0.27 3.68 -2.20
C LEU A 53 -0.45 5.01 -1.93
N VAL A 54 0.05 5.80 -0.97
CA VAL A 54 -0.52 7.11 -0.65
C VAL A 54 -0.35 8.09 -1.81
N SER A 55 0.80 8.11 -2.47
CA SER A 55 1.03 9.02 -3.61
C SER A 55 0.14 8.69 -4.79
N LEU A 56 0.00 7.41 -5.15
CA LEU A 56 -0.92 6.96 -6.19
C LEU A 56 -2.39 7.25 -5.82
N GLY A 57 -2.76 7.02 -4.56
CA GLY A 57 -4.08 7.38 -4.05
C GLY A 57 -4.37 8.86 -4.20
N CYS A 58 -3.43 9.73 -3.79
CA CYS A 58 -3.56 11.18 -3.92
C CYS A 58 -3.69 11.62 -5.39
N ALA A 59 -2.87 11.05 -6.28
CA ALA A 59 -2.94 11.34 -7.71
C ALA A 59 -4.29 10.93 -8.32
N ALA A 60 -4.83 9.76 -7.94
CA ALA A 60 -6.14 9.32 -8.39
C ALA A 60 -7.26 10.22 -7.86
N LEU A 61 -7.23 10.56 -6.57
CA LEU A 61 -8.20 11.47 -5.95
C LEU A 61 -8.20 12.84 -6.64
N TYR A 62 -7.03 13.38 -6.96
CA TYR A 62 -6.96 14.66 -7.68
C TYR A 62 -7.49 14.55 -9.11
N LYS A 63 -7.14 13.48 -9.84
CA LYS A 63 -7.62 13.29 -11.21
C LYS A 63 -9.14 13.20 -11.27
N PHE A 64 -9.74 12.35 -10.44
CA PHE A 64 -11.20 12.13 -10.46
C PHE A 64 -11.98 13.21 -9.72
N GLY A 65 -11.43 13.77 -8.64
CA GLY A 65 -12.11 14.79 -7.85
C GLY A 65 -12.02 16.20 -8.43
N VAL A 66 -10.99 16.49 -9.22
CA VAL A 66 -10.72 17.87 -9.67
C VAL A 66 -10.55 17.96 -11.19
N ALA A 67 -9.71 17.11 -11.79
CA ALA A 67 -9.38 17.27 -13.21
C ALA A 67 -10.53 16.86 -14.13
N GLU A 68 -11.10 15.67 -13.94
CA GLU A 68 -12.21 15.15 -14.75
C GLU A 68 -13.52 15.94 -14.61
N PRO A 69 -14.01 16.31 -13.40
CA PRO A 69 -15.25 17.07 -13.28
C PRO A 69 -15.11 18.46 -13.91
N ARG A 70 -13.93 19.08 -13.84
CA ARG A 70 -13.68 20.36 -14.51
C ARG A 70 -13.79 20.22 -16.02
N LYS A 71 -13.12 19.24 -16.63
CA LYS A 71 -13.24 18.97 -18.08
C LYS A 71 -14.69 18.69 -18.48
N ARG A 72 -15.39 17.89 -17.68
CA ARG A 72 -16.78 17.55 -17.91
C ARG A 72 -17.69 18.78 -17.83
N ALA A 73 -17.50 19.66 -16.86
CA ALA A 73 -18.26 20.89 -16.72
C ALA A 73 -18.10 21.81 -17.94
N TYR A 74 -16.86 22.00 -18.44
CA TYR A 74 -16.64 22.76 -19.68
C TYR A 74 -17.32 22.09 -20.88
N ALA A 75 -17.18 20.78 -21.02
CA ALA A 75 -17.82 20.05 -22.12
C ALA A 75 -19.36 20.14 -22.04
N GLU A 76 -19.94 20.06 -20.85
CA GLU A 76 -21.40 20.18 -20.65
C GLU A 76 -21.90 21.60 -20.92
N PHE A 77 -21.14 22.63 -20.53
CA PHE A 77 -21.46 24.02 -20.86
C PHE A 77 -21.55 24.22 -22.37
N TYR A 78 -20.51 23.85 -23.12
CA TYR A 78 -20.45 24.10 -24.56
C TYR A 78 -21.36 23.20 -25.40
N LYS A 79 -21.92 22.11 -24.86
CA LYS A 79 -22.84 21.24 -25.61
C LYS A 79 -24.13 21.95 -26.06
N ASN A 80 -24.66 22.83 -25.21
CA ASN A 80 -25.94 23.51 -25.45
C ASN A 80 -25.78 25.04 -25.42
N TYR A 81 -24.54 25.54 -25.46
CA TYR A 81 -24.27 26.97 -25.37
C TYR A 81 -24.64 27.66 -26.69
N ASP A 82 -25.55 28.63 -26.61
CA ASP A 82 -25.90 29.53 -27.71
C ASP A 82 -25.29 30.92 -27.42
N PRO A 83 -24.24 31.32 -28.16
CA PRO A 83 -23.57 32.60 -27.95
C PRO A 83 -24.49 33.81 -28.16
N MET A 84 -25.45 33.73 -29.08
CA MET A 84 -26.32 34.88 -29.40
C MET A 84 -27.33 35.12 -28.28
N LYS A 85 -27.86 34.05 -27.71
CA LYS A 85 -28.78 34.14 -26.57
C LYS A 85 -28.11 34.74 -25.34
N ASP A 86 -26.88 34.30 -25.03
CA ASP A 86 -26.13 34.83 -23.89
C ASP A 86 -25.72 36.29 -24.11
N PHE A 87 -25.31 36.62 -25.35
CA PHE A 87 -25.03 38.00 -25.75
C PHE A 87 -26.25 38.91 -25.60
N GLU A 88 -27.43 38.52 -26.09
CA GLU A 88 -28.64 39.34 -25.95
C GLU A 88 -29.05 39.51 -24.48
N ALA A 89 -28.86 38.47 -23.64
CA ALA A 89 -29.08 38.59 -22.20
C ALA A 89 -28.12 39.59 -21.53
N MET A 90 -26.82 39.56 -21.88
CA MET A 90 -25.81 40.51 -21.38
C MET A 90 -26.04 41.93 -21.90
N ARG A 91 -26.49 42.04 -23.16
CA ARG A 91 -26.84 43.31 -23.81
C ARG A 91 -28.05 43.95 -23.14
N ALA A 92 -29.09 43.17 -22.88
CA ALA A 92 -30.27 43.62 -22.15
C ALA A 92 -29.93 44.05 -20.71
N ALA A 93 -28.95 43.40 -20.08
CA ALA A 93 -28.41 43.81 -18.79
C ALA A 93 -27.54 45.08 -18.84
N GLY A 94 -27.28 45.65 -20.03
CA GLY A 94 -26.54 46.90 -20.18
C GLY A 94 -25.05 46.80 -19.90
N VAL A 95 -24.47 45.59 -19.98
CA VAL A 95 -23.04 45.35 -19.70
C VAL A 95 -22.12 45.90 -20.80
N PHE A 96 -22.64 46.03 -22.03
CA PHE A 96 -21.85 46.47 -23.17
C PHE A 96 -21.94 47.98 -23.39
N GLU A 97 -20.79 48.65 -23.42
CA GLU A 97 -20.69 50.06 -23.85
C GLU A 97 -20.89 50.22 -25.37
N SER A 98 -20.45 49.24 -26.16
CA SER A 98 -20.50 49.28 -27.62
C SER A 98 -21.86 48.85 -28.20
N ALA A 99 -22.67 48.13 -27.42
CA ALA A 99 -23.96 47.61 -27.84
C ALA A 99 -25.02 47.95 -26.78
N PRO A 100 -25.66 49.13 -26.86
CA PRO A 100 -26.67 49.53 -25.89
C PRO A 100 -27.87 48.55 -25.93
N PRO A 101 -28.55 48.36 -24.78
CA PRO A 101 -29.78 47.57 -24.70
C PRO A 101 -30.80 48.12 -25.69
N LYS A 102 -31.48 47.21 -26.39
CA LYS A 102 -32.51 47.55 -27.38
C LYS A 102 -33.81 47.95 -26.70
#